data_AF-A0A820GR48-F1
#
_entry.id   AF-A0A820GR48-F1
#
_cell.length_a   1.000
_cell.length_b   1.000
_cell.length_c   1.000
_cell.angle_alpha   90.00
_cell.angle_beta   90.00
_cell.angle_gamma   90.00
#
_symmetry.space_group_name_H-M   'P 1'
#
loop_
_entity.id
_entity.type
_entity.pdbx_description
1 polymer ?
#
loop_
_entity_poly.entity_id
_entity_poly.type
_entity_poly.pdbx_seq_one_letter_code
_entity_poly.pdbx_strand_id
1 'polypeptide(L)'
;MDEKYRAFDRVKLEELHRLYREHCDTMTVNKNSSTTMPFTTNITLDKTHSILEEQEEEEEEEEENSLLSVSCIMVDQINQAIDVVIPRKNNKLNNKTKNENDERINVLFEGNDRRRPLYEITDMQYFDSIQKQLQTKNRILLPTYNTNAYYSCEIIEMQQKIREHMTRTNAYRFIMDINETNQLLLDELLLENDKLIATTLNNLFHTQCITYSQWQQMIFHRSKSEFDLLYFLPDTRQENIPFHPMILDRHPLTMNITRFITQLIQPLYDHVTSTTTFHNSADVLDAVEDYVRRDLLKSNTLFANIHIHDLTTSIPLEILYDTLQRFLIEFNSNGQMQNIKIPTILYMVRLCLEPRYVIYDNKFYQQVQGGGFNSPLIMLLSNISLFYWQQNLVNILNDKNEIFGRYNDELFFTWNKSEQRLQDILHAMNQQWLTLQMSLRLSSSIHYLDIILSHTNGQFKAQVALHSQTDHYSLPYIFGHSLQSYVKLFQAALLRIARCYTDVNQFVEALGVIQLSFRYNGFDDQFIVGQIQTFLTKFKVPDLKVCYGKHFYKQPRYDRLRYNVTKHYRKKRQEKIKLRRCRKTLKHQCQSSFMKFVTTASC
;
A
#
# COMPACT_ATOMS: atom_id res chain seq x y z
N MET A 1 1.55 -8.92 8.22
CA MET A 1 1.89 -8.44 6.87
C MET A 1 0.84 -8.89 5.84
N ASP A 2 0.42 -10.15 5.80
CA ASP A 2 -0.47 -10.70 4.75
C ASP A 2 -1.77 -9.93 4.37
N GLU A 3 -2.45 -9.21 5.26
CA GLU A 3 -3.77 -8.62 4.92
C GLU A 3 -3.70 -7.22 4.28
N LYS A 4 -2.65 -6.42 4.52
CA LYS A 4 -2.51 -5.09 3.89
C LYS A 4 -1.99 -5.18 2.45
N TYR A 5 -1.13 -6.17 2.15
CA TYR A 5 -0.52 -6.33 0.82
C TYR A 5 -1.37 -7.21 -0.12
N ARG A 6 -2.29 -8.04 0.41
CA ARG A 6 -3.26 -8.80 -0.40
C ARG A 6 -4.51 -8.00 -0.77
N ALA A 7 -4.65 -6.77 -0.28
CA ALA A 7 -5.83 -5.93 -0.47
C ALA A 7 -5.74 -5.02 -1.70
N PHE A 8 -4.81 -5.27 -2.63
CA PHE A 8 -5.02 -4.86 -4.01
C PHE A 8 -6.00 -5.87 -4.61
N ASP A 9 -7.27 -5.48 -4.63
CA ASP A 9 -8.38 -6.29 -5.14
C ASP A 9 -8.00 -6.85 -6.52
N ARG A 10 -8.20 -8.15 -6.75
CA ARG A 10 -7.89 -8.77 -8.06
C ARG A 10 -8.62 -8.06 -9.20
N VAL A 11 -9.82 -7.57 -8.89
CA VAL A 11 -10.66 -6.70 -9.74
C VAL A 11 -9.97 -5.36 -10.04
N LYS A 12 -9.38 -4.69 -9.04
CA LYS A 12 -8.63 -3.45 -9.26
C LYS A 12 -7.39 -3.67 -10.12
N LEU A 13 -6.73 -4.82 -9.97
CA LEU A 13 -5.58 -5.20 -10.79
C LEU A 13 -6.00 -5.43 -12.25
N GLU A 14 -7.09 -6.16 -12.48
CA GLU A 14 -7.67 -6.40 -13.81
C GLU A 14 -8.20 -5.12 -14.48
N GLU A 15 -8.74 -4.19 -13.69
CA GLU A 15 -9.22 -2.88 -14.15
C GLU A 15 -8.06 -1.92 -14.46
N LEU A 16 -7.00 -1.90 -13.64
CA LEU A 16 -5.71 -1.24 -13.96
C LEU A 16 -5.13 -1.77 -15.27
N HIS A 17 -5.20 -3.07 -15.47
CA HIS A 17 -4.74 -3.75 -16.68
C HIS A 17 -5.50 -3.35 -17.93
N ARG A 18 -6.81 -3.14 -17.79
CA ARG A 18 -7.65 -2.62 -18.86
C ARG A 18 -7.27 -1.17 -19.16
N LEU A 19 -7.20 -0.33 -18.14
CA LEU A 19 -6.88 1.10 -18.27
C LEU A 19 -5.48 1.36 -18.86
N TYR A 20 -4.46 0.58 -18.45
CA TYR A 20 -3.12 0.68 -19.02
C TYR A 20 -3.05 0.17 -20.46
N ARG A 21 -3.75 -0.91 -20.80
CA ARG A 21 -3.82 -1.40 -22.19
C ARG A 21 -4.49 -0.39 -23.11
N GLU A 22 -5.65 0.13 -22.70
CA GLU A 22 -6.36 1.18 -23.45
C GLU A 22 -5.50 2.45 -23.65
N HIS A 23 -4.66 2.80 -22.67
CA HIS A 23 -3.70 3.91 -22.82
C HIS A 23 -2.57 3.61 -23.80
N CYS A 24 -2.00 2.40 -23.77
CA CYS A 24 -0.98 1.98 -24.73
C CYS A 24 -1.53 1.90 -26.17
N ASP A 25 -2.77 1.46 -26.33
CA ASP A 25 -3.44 1.30 -27.61
C ASP A 25 -3.86 2.66 -28.22
N THR A 26 -4.28 3.62 -27.40
CA THR A 26 -4.61 5.00 -27.87
C THR A 26 -3.38 5.79 -28.34
N MET A 27 -2.19 5.50 -27.79
CA MET A 27 -0.91 6.09 -28.23
C MET A 27 -0.42 5.54 -29.58
N THR A 28 -0.87 4.34 -29.99
CA THR A 28 -0.50 3.74 -31.29
C THR A 28 -1.33 4.32 -32.44
N VAL A 29 -2.57 4.72 -32.19
CA VAL A 29 -3.45 5.32 -33.21
C VAL A 29 -3.00 6.74 -33.61
N ASN A 30 -2.45 7.52 -32.67
CA ASN A 30 -1.99 8.89 -32.94
C ASN A 30 -0.64 9.01 -33.68
N LYS A 31 0.02 7.90 -34.04
CA LYS A 31 1.26 7.90 -34.85
C LYS A 31 1.06 7.54 -36.33
N ASN A 32 -0.14 7.08 -36.72
CA ASN A 32 -0.42 6.58 -38.08
C ASN A 32 -1.32 7.47 -38.93
N SER A 33 -1.28 8.79 -38.75
CA SER A 33 -1.97 9.73 -39.65
C SER A 33 -1.02 10.79 -40.22
N SER A 34 -0.09 10.38 -41.06
CA SER A 34 0.36 11.23 -42.17
C SER A 34 0.78 10.36 -43.36
N THR A 35 0.48 10.88 -44.56
CA THR A 35 0.80 10.36 -45.91
C THR A 35 -0.11 9.26 -46.51
N THR A 36 -1.12 9.64 -47.31
CA THR A 36 -1.07 9.61 -48.79
C THR A 36 -2.38 10.09 -49.45
N MET A 37 -2.22 10.68 -50.64
CA MET A 37 -3.16 11.43 -51.50
C MET A 37 -4.12 10.52 -52.34
N PRO A 38 -5.09 11.09 -53.09
CA PRO A 38 -6.42 10.51 -53.32
C PRO A 38 -6.56 9.75 -54.64
N PHE A 39 -7.56 8.87 -54.70
CA PHE A 39 -8.15 8.44 -55.96
C PHE A 39 -9.68 8.47 -55.88
N THR A 40 -10.25 9.23 -56.81
CA THR A 40 -11.67 9.32 -57.15
C THR A 40 -12.12 8.11 -57.96
N THR A 41 -13.36 7.65 -57.78
CA THR A 41 -14.23 7.24 -58.89
C THR A 41 -15.69 7.20 -58.44
N ASN A 42 -16.51 7.90 -59.22
CA ASN A 42 -17.96 8.01 -59.12
C ASN A 42 -18.68 6.70 -59.43
N ILE A 43 -19.79 6.43 -58.73
CA ILE A 43 -21.01 5.87 -59.34
C ILE A 43 -22.22 6.59 -58.76
N THR A 44 -22.89 7.35 -59.62
CA THR A 44 -24.24 7.90 -59.46
C THR A 44 -25.28 6.82 -59.68
N LEU A 45 -26.35 6.81 -58.88
CA LEU A 45 -27.70 6.41 -59.30
C LEU A 45 -28.75 7.05 -58.37
N ASP A 46 -29.94 7.21 -58.94
CA ASP A 46 -30.86 8.34 -58.81
C ASP A 46 -31.67 8.48 -57.53
N LYS A 47 -32.09 9.75 -57.34
CA LYS A 47 -33.08 10.27 -56.39
C LYS A 47 -34.47 9.64 -56.56
N THR A 48 -35.19 9.43 -55.46
CA THR A 48 -36.54 10.04 -55.21
C THR A 48 -37.15 9.49 -53.91
N HIS A 49 -37.20 10.34 -52.87
CA HIS A 49 -38.23 10.45 -51.79
C HIS A 49 -37.59 11.33 -50.70
N SER A 50 -37.72 12.66 -50.72
CA SER A 50 -38.87 13.51 -50.39
C SER A 50 -39.15 13.65 -48.88
N ILE A 51 -38.44 14.60 -48.25
CA ILE A 51 -39.00 15.67 -47.38
C ILE A 51 -39.60 15.22 -46.03
N LEU A 52 -39.01 14.24 -45.35
CA LEU A 52 -39.33 14.01 -43.92
C LEU A 52 -38.10 13.81 -43.01
N GLU A 53 -36.87 13.86 -43.53
CA GLU A 53 -35.64 13.64 -42.73
C GLU A 53 -34.93 14.94 -42.30
N GLU A 54 -35.25 16.10 -42.89
CA GLU A 54 -34.58 17.38 -42.56
C GLU A 54 -35.12 18.07 -41.28
N GLN A 55 -36.06 17.47 -40.55
CA GLN A 55 -36.53 18.02 -39.25
C GLN A 55 -36.20 17.14 -38.04
N GLU A 56 -35.74 15.89 -38.23
CA GLU A 56 -35.26 15.03 -37.13
C GLU A 56 -33.73 15.12 -36.97
N GLU A 57 -32.97 15.43 -38.04
CA GLU A 57 -31.50 15.59 -37.94
C GLU A 57 -31.06 16.94 -37.30
N GLU A 58 -31.85 18.02 -37.40
CA GLU A 58 -31.53 19.29 -36.72
C GLU A 58 -31.86 19.27 -35.21
N GLU A 59 -32.86 18.49 -34.76
CA GLU A 59 -33.15 18.31 -33.34
C GLU A 59 -32.20 17.29 -32.66
N GLU A 60 -31.74 16.25 -33.39
CA GLU A 60 -30.70 15.33 -32.87
C GLU A 60 -29.30 15.99 -32.82
N GLU A 61 -28.92 16.85 -33.77
CA GLU A 61 -27.65 17.61 -33.68
C GLU A 61 -27.66 18.70 -32.59
N GLU A 62 -28.80 19.31 -32.27
CA GLU A 62 -28.92 20.25 -31.13
C GLU A 62 -29.00 19.52 -29.78
N GLU A 63 -29.67 18.36 -29.67
CA GLU A 63 -29.63 17.54 -28.45
C GLU A 63 -28.25 16.92 -28.21
N GLU A 64 -27.56 16.42 -29.23
CA GLU A 64 -26.23 15.81 -29.11
C GLU A 64 -25.15 16.88 -28.82
N ASN A 65 -25.24 18.07 -29.42
CA ASN A 65 -24.38 19.21 -29.06
C ASN A 65 -24.69 19.79 -27.66
N SER A 66 -25.94 19.75 -27.20
CA SER A 66 -26.28 20.18 -25.83
C SER A 66 -25.77 19.19 -24.76
N LEU A 67 -25.87 17.87 -25.02
CA LEU A 67 -25.34 16.78 -24.18
C LEU A 67 -23.79 16.79 -24.13
N LEU A 68 -23.13 17.15 -25.23
CA LEU A 68 -21.68 17.39 -25.29
C LEU A 68 -21.26 18.65 -24.54
N SER A 69 -22.09 19.71 -24.54
CA SER A 69 -21.75 21.00 -23.90
C SER A 69 -21.85 20.98 -22.36
N VAL A 70 -22.80 20.24 -21.78
CA VAL A 70 -23.04 20.23 -20.32
C VAL A 70 -22.15 19.19 -19.60
N SER A 71 -21.79 18.09 -20.26
CA SER A 71 -20.83 17.11 -19.71
C SER A 71 -19.39 17.64 -19.67
N CYS A 72 -19.05 18.62 -20.53
CA CYS A 72 -17.74 19.28 -20.52
C CYS A 72 -17.48 20.09 -19.24
N ILE A 73 -18.51 20.77 -18.71
CA ILE A 73 -18.39 21.76 -17.62
C ILE A 73 -17.94 21.13 -16.29
N MET A 74 -18.31 19.89 -15.99
CA MET A 74 -17.93 19.21 -14.73
C MET A 74 -16.63 18.40 -14.82
N VAL A 75 -16.30 17.83 -15.99
CA VAL A 75 -14.91 17.35 -16.22
C VAL A 75 -13.96 18.54 -16.09
N ASP A 76 -14.39 19.74 -16.51
CA ASP A 76 -13.66 20.98 -16.26
C ASP A 76 -13.45 21.34 -14.79
N GLN A 77 -14.23 20.79 -13.85
CA GLN A 77 -13.97 20.95 -12.41
C GLN A 77 -12.85 20.03 -11.91
N ILE A 78 -12.82 18.75 -12.33
CA ILE A 78 -11.66 17.85 -12.10
C ILE A 78 -10.39 18.35 -12.84
N ASN A 79 -10.56 19.24 -13.83
CA ASN A 79 -9.45 19.84 -14.56
C ASN A 79 -8.78 21.00 -13.81
N GLN A 80 -9.40 21.54 -12.74
CA GLN A 80 -8.92 22.78 -12.13
C GLN A 80 -7.82 22.61 -11.08
N ALA A 81 -7.47 21.39 -10.63
CA ALA A 81 -6.25 21.16 -9.84
C ALA A 81 -5.85 19.66 -9.77
N ILE A 82 -4.82 19.38 -8.96
CA ILE A 82 -4.32 18.06 -8.55
C ILE A 82 -5.37 17.40 -7.62
N ASP A 83 -6.13 16.43 -8.13
CA ASP A 83 -7.42 16.07 -7.53
C ASP A 83 -7.54 14.59 -7.12
N VAL A 84 -8.30 14.32 -6.04
CA VAL A 84 -8.59 12.95 -5.54
C VAL A 84 -10.05 12.60 -5.82
N VAL A 85 -10.28 11.40 -6.36
CA VAL A 85 -11.62 10.93 -6.77
C VAL A 85 -11.94 9.61 -6.08
N ILE A 86 -13.10 9.48 -5.43
CA ILE A 86 -13.52 8.26 -4.73
C ILE A 86 -14.71 7.62 -5.48
N PRO A 87 -14.67 6.31 -5.78
CA PRO A 87 -15.81 5.61 -6.37
C PRO A 87 -16.88 5.26 -5.32
N ARG A 88 -18.15 5.51 -5.63
CA ARG A 88 -19.27 4.99 -4.85
C ARG A 88 -19.53 3.53 -5.24
N LYS A 89 -19.61 2.61 -4.26
CA LYS A 89 -19.99 1.20 -4.52
C LYS A 89 -21.51 1.10 -4.65
N ASN A 90 -21.99 0.62 -5.80
CA ASN A 90 -23.41 0.48 -6.15
C ASN A 90 -24.20 -0.23 -5.04
N ASN A 91 -25.19 0.45 -4.48
CA ASN A 91 -26.32 -0.19 -3.83
C ASN A 91 -27.55 0.06 -4.69
N LYS A 92 -28.17 -1.03 -5.15
CA LYS A 92 -29.55 -0.99 -5.66
C LYS A 92 -30.45 -0.51 -4.52
N LEU A 93 -30.72 0.78 -4.45
CA LEU A 93 -31.90 1.29 -3.78
C LEU A 93 -32.55 2.33 -4.68
N ASN A 94 -33.63 1.88 -5.34
CA ASN A 94 -34.62 2.76 -5.93
C ASN A 94 -35.07 3.79 -4.90
N ASN A 95 -35.01 5.07 -5.27
CA ASN A 95 -36.16 5.95 -5.18
C ASN A 95 -35.97 7.12 -6.15
N LYS A 96 -36.74 7.06 -7.24
CA LYS A 96 -37.00 8.19 -8.14
C LYS A 96 -37.63 9.31 -7.32
N THR A 97 -36.98 10.47 -7.32
CA THR A 97 -37.53 11.82 -7.61
C THR A 97 -36.54 12.83 -7.05
N LYS A 98 -35.70 13.43 -7.92
CA LYS A 98 -35.09 14.74 -7.73
C LYS A 98 -34.44 15.17 -9.05
N ASN A 99 -34.54 16.48 -9.31
CA ASN A 99 -34.38 17.19 -10.58
C ASN A 99 -33.12 16.87 -11.37
N GLU A 100 -33.25 17.02 -12.69
CA GLU A 100 -32.24 16.91 -13.75
C GLU A 100 -31.11 17.95 -13.60
N ASN A 101 -30.21 17.73 -12.65
CA ASN A 101 -28.81 18.09 -12.80
C ASN A 101 -28.03 16.76 -12.80
N ASP A 102 -27.21 16.52 -13.82
CA ASP A 102 -26.51 15.25 -14.07
C ASP A 102 -25.45 14.99 -12.98
N GLU A 103 -25.88 14.43 -11.83
CA GLU A 103 -25.06 14.11 -10.64
C GLU A 103 -24.11 12.90 -10.91
N ARG A 104 -23.23 12.93 -11.92
CA ARG A 104 -22.23 11.85 -12.15
C ARG A 104 -21.01 11.98 -11.24
N ILE A 105 -20.66 13.21 -10.87
CA ILE A 105 -19.55 13.53 -9.96
C ILE A 105 -20.07 14.52 -8.91
N ASN A 106 -19.88 14.20 -7.63
CA ASN A 106 -20.18 15.08 -6.51
C ASN A 106 -18.90 15.70 -5.97
N VAL A 107 -18.91 17.02 -5.72
CA VAL A 107 -17.83 17.69 -4.99
C VAL A 107 -18.00 17.43 -3.49
N LEU A 108 -17.08 16.67 -2.90
CA LEU A 108 -17.08 16.44 -1.46
C LEU A 108 -16.35 17.55 -0.70
N PHE A 109 -15.33 18.14 -1.34
CA PHE A 109 -14.52 19.19 -0.76
C PHE A 109 -13.86 20.04 -1.84
N GLU A 110 -14.10 21.35 -1.84
CA GLU A 110 -13.37 22.33 -2.65
C GLU A 110 -12.11 22.78 -1.88
N GLY A 111 -10.96 22.71 -2.54
CA GLY A 111 -9.66 22.99 -1.91
C GLY A 111 -9.52 24.44 -1.42
N ASN A 112 -9.02 24.64 -0.20
CA ASN A 112 -8.39 25.90 0.25
C ASN A 112 -6.92 25.63 0.58
N ASP A 113 -6.02 26.61 0.34
CA ASP A 113 -4.54 26.79 0.49
C ASP A 113 -3.60 25.66 0.98
N ARG A 114 -4.09 24.54 1.53
CA ARG A 114 -3.32 23.35 1.95
C ARG A 114 -4.04 22.02 1.71
N ARG A 115 -5.23 22.00 1.11
CA ARG A 115 -6.03 20.78 0.91
C ARG A 115 -6.43 20.63 -0.55
N ARG A 116 -6.21 19.43 -1.10
CA ARG A 116 -6.58 19.06 -2.46
C ARG A 116 -8.09 18.87 -2.57
N PRO A 117 -8.71 19.19 -3.71
CA PRO A 117 -10.10 18.89 -3.96
C PRO A 117 -10.41 17.40 -3.87
N LEU A 118 -11.60 17.06 -3.37
CA LEU A 118 -12.09 15.69 -3.29
C LEU A 118 -13.42 15.57 -4.02
N TYR A 119 -13.48 14.64 -4.96
CA TYR A 119 -14.66 14.34 -5.75
C TYR A 119 -15.12 12.89 -5.50
N GLU A 120 -16.41 12.65 -5.66
CA GLU A 120 -17.02 11.32 -5.63
C GLU A 120 -17.66 11.01 -6.98
N ILE A 121 -17.31 9.87 -7.59
CA ILE A 121 -18.06 9.34 -8.73
C ILE A 121 -19.30 8.64 -8.18
N THR A 122 -20.48 9.10 -8.59
CA THR A 122 -21.76 8.69 -7.97
C THR A 122 -22.16 7.26 -8.32
N ASP A 123 -21.75 6.75 -9.48
CA ASP A 123 -21.90 5.35 -9.88
C ASP A 123 -20.69 4.90 -10.74
N MET A 124 -20.18 3.70 -10.48
CA MET A 124 -19.05 3.12 -11.21
C MET A 124 -19.30 2.96 -12.70
N GLN A 125 -20.55 2.89 -13.16
CA GLN A 125 -20.87 2.84 -14.59
C GLN A 125 -20.33 4.07 -15.36
N TYR A 126 -20.16 5.21 -14.68
CA TYR A 126 -19.66 6.43 -15.30
C TYR A 126 -18.12 6.48 -15.39
N PHE A 127 -17.41 5.59 -14.71
CA PHE A 127 -15.94 5.64 -14.61
C PHE A 127 -15.26 5.65 -15.99
N ASP A 128 -15.67 4.76 -16.90
CA ASP A 128 -15.07 4.63 -18.23
C ASP A 128 -15.34 5.86 -19.11
N SER A 129 -16.53 6.45 -18.99
CA SER A 129 -16.89 7.68 -19.71
C SER A 129 -16.08 8.88 -19.21
N ILE A 130 -15.95 9.03 -17.89
CA ILE A 130 -15.16 10.09 -17.25
C ILE A 130 -13.68 9.95 -17.63
N GLN A 131 -13.14 8.73 -17.58
CA GLN A 131 -11.75 8.47 -17.96
C GLN A 131 -11.48 8.86 -19.42
N LYS A 132 -12.36 8.48 -20.36
CA LYS A 132 -12.24 8.86 -21.77
C LYS A 132 -12.28 10.38 -21.97
N GLN A 133 -13.17 11.08 -21.27
CA GLN A 133 -13.26 12.55 -21.34
C GLN A 133 -12.04 13.24 -20.72
N LEU A 134 -11.42 12.68 -19.67
CA LEU A 134 -10.17 13.21 -19.14
C LEU A 134 -9.00 12.98 -20.12
N GLN A 135 -8.99 11.84 -20.80
CA GLN A 135 -7.97 11.53 -21.81
C GLN A 135 -7.99 12.50 -22.99
N THR A 136 -9.17 12.96 -23.46
CA THR A 136 -9.24 14.01 -24.50
C THR A 136 -8.63 15.33 -24.06
N LYS A 137 -8.51 15.56 -22.75
CA LYS A 137 -7.89 16.73 -22.13
C LYS A 137 -6.47 16.44 -21.61
N ASN A 138 -5.81 15.39 -22.10
CA ASN A 138 -4.45 14.97 -21.69
C ASN A 138 -4.29 14.65 -20.19
N ARG A 139 -5.36 14.23 -19.52
CA ARG A 139 -5.37 13.83 -18.10
C ARG A 139 -5.73 12.36 -17.95
N ILE A 140 -5.42 11.81 -16.77
CA ILE A 140 -5.65 10.39 -16.46
C ILE A 140 -6.05 10.23 -14.99
N LEU A 141 -7.02 9.34 -14.71
CA LEU A 141 -7.25 8.82 -13.35
C LEU A 141 -6.41 7.58 -13.11
N LEU A 142 -5.63 7.62 -12.03
CA LEU A 142 -4.82 6.51 -11.57
C LEU A 142 -5.23 6.09 -10.17
N PRO A 143 -5.36 4.79 -9.88
CA PRO A 143 -5.58 4.37 -8.50
C PRO A 143 -4.41 4.79 -7.64
N THR A 144 -4.70 5.30 -6.45
CA THR A 144 -3.66 5.69 -5.51
C THR A 144 -3.02 4.46 -4.86
N TYR A 145 -1.75 4.61 -4.50
CA TYR A 145 -0.93 3.54 -3.94
C TYR A 145 -1.49 2.93 -2.64
N ASN A 146 -2.13 3.72 -1.77
CA ASN A 146 -2.51 3.30 -0.42
C ASN A 146 -3.97 3.57 -0.04
N THR A 147 -4.80 4.02 -0.98
CA THR A 147 -6.18 4.39 -0.67
C THR A 147 -7.13 3.77 -1.70
N ASN A 148 -8.42 3.76 -1.38
CA ASN A 148 -9.44 3.36 -2.34
C ASN A 148 -9.82 4.48 -3.32
N ALA A 149 -9.06 5.58 -3.34
CA ALA A 149 -9.25 6.69 -4.24
C ALA A 149 -8.39 6.57 -5.50
N TYR A 150 -8.77 7.36 -6.50
CA TYR A 150 -8.05 7.67 -7.72
C TYR A 150 -7.47 9.08 -7.62
N TYR A 151 -6.41 9.32 -8.37
CA TYR A 151 -5.72 10.57 -8.48
C TYR A 151 -5.75 11.02 -9.93
N SER A 152 -6.23 12.24 -10.17
CA SER A 152 -6.26 12.89 -11.48
C SER A 152 -5.02 13.75 -11.66
N CYS A 153 -4.30 13.54 -12.76
CA CYS A 153 -3.16 14.38 -13.13
C CYS A 153 -2.98 14.45 -14.65
N GLU A 154 -2.16 15.40 -15.09
CA GLU A 154 -1.72 15.47 -16.48
C GLU A 154 -0.79 14.30 -16.80
N ILE A 155 -0.97 13.71 -17.99
CA ILE A 155 -0.16 12.59 -18.45
C ILE A 155 1.33 12.98 -18.53
N ILE A 156 1.62 14.23 -18.91
CA ILE A 156 2.99 14.77 -19.00
C ILE A 156 3.64 14.86 -17.61
N GLU A 157 2.90 15.36 -16.60
CA GLU A 157 3.38 15.44 -15.21
C GLU A 157 3.70 14.04 -14.67
N MET A 158 2.79 13.07 -14.87
CA MET A 158 3.00 11.68 -14.51
C MET A 158 4.28 11.12 -15.16
N GLN A 159 4.41 11.25 -16.48
CA GLN A 159 5.55 10.73 -17.24
C GLN A 159 6.88 11.39 -16.81
N GLN A 160 6.86 12.68 -16.45
CA GLN A 160 8.03 13.36 -15.91
C GLN A 160 8.42 12.75 -14.55
N LYS A 161 7.50 12.63 -13.60
CA LYS A 161 7.78 12.06 -12.27
C LYS A 161 8.27 10.61 -12.33
N ILE A 162 7.71 9.81 -13.24
CA ILE A 162 8.17 8.43 -13.45
C ILE A 162 9.59 8.41 -14.02
N ARG A 163 9.90 9.25 -15.01
CA ARG A 163 11.26 9.37 -15.55
C ARG A 163 12.25 9.81 -14.48
N GLU A 164 11.90 10.82 -13.68
CA GLU A 164 12.72 11.27 -12.54
C GLU A 164 12.98 10.13 -11.55
N HIS A 165 11.97 9.33 -11.20
CA HIS A 165 12.14 8.15 -10.35
C HIS A 165 13.07 7.10 -10.99
N MET A 166 12.85 6.74 -12.25
CA MET A 166 13.67 5.75 -12.96
C MET A 166 15.14 6.20 -13.08
N THR A 167 15.38 7.48 -13.40
CA THR A 167 16.73 8.06 -13.48
C THR A 167 17.40 8.09 -12.11
N ARG A 168 16.67 8.52 -11.08
CA ARG A 168 17.20 8.65 -9.72
C ARG A 168 17.56 7.31 -9.08
N THR A 169 16.74 6.29 -9.29
CA THR A 169 17.00 4.94 -8.77
C THR A 169 17.97 4.16 -9.66
N ASN A 170 17.99 4.44 -10.97
CA ASN A 170 18.73 3.67 -11.97
C ASN A 170 18.44 2.15 -11.87
N ALA A 171 17.19 1.81 -11.51
CA ALA A 171 16.79 0.43 -11.24
C ALA A 171 16.49 -0.38 -12.51
N TYR A 172 16.21 0.31 -13.62
CA TYR A 172 15.75 -0.29 -14.89
C TYR A 172 16.68 0.11 -16.03
N ARG A 173 17.36 -0.88 -16.61
CA ARG A 173 18.21 -0.71 -17.78
C ARG A 173 17.40 -1.00 -19.03
N PHE A 174 17.25 -0.01 -19.90
CA PHE A 174 16.61 -0.18 -21.21
C PHE A 174 17.38 -1.20 -22.05
N ILE A 175 16.66 -2.10 -22.70
CA ILE A 175 17.22 -3.10 -23.61
C ILE A 175 16.79 -2.81 -25.05
N MET A 176 15.48 -2.67 -25.30
CA MET A 176 14.92 -2.57 -26.65
C MET A 176 13.45 -2.11 -26.62
N ASP A 177 12.98 -1.54 -27.72
CA ASP A 177 11.55 -1.33 -27.98
C ASP A 177 10.88 -2.65 -28.36
N ILE A 178 9.60 -2.81 -28.00
CA ILE A 178 8.79 -3.96 -28.36
C ILE A 178 8.07 -3.65 -29.67
N ASN A 179 8.41 -4.40 -30.71
CA ASN A 179 7.84 -4.29 -32.05
C ASN A 179 7.77 -5.69 -32.69
N GLU A 180 7.13 -5.81 -33.85
CA GLU A 180 6.94 -7.09 -34.54
C GLU A 180 8.27 -7.80 -34.83
N THR A 181 9.34 -7.06 -35.16
CA THR A 181 10.66 -7.64 -35.43
C THR A 181 11.32 -8.26 -34.20
N ASN A 182 11.01 -7.74 -33.01
CA ASN A 182 11.62 -8.12 -31.75
C ASN A 182 10.79 -9.12 -30.93
N GLN A 183 9.52 -9.33 -31.32
CA GLN A 183 8.60 -10.20 -30.58
C GLN A 183 9.11 -11.64 -30.50
N LEU A 184 9.70 -12.15 -31.59
CA LEU A 184 10.30 -13.49 -31.64
C LEU A 184 11.42 -13.66 -30.60
N LEU A 185 12.30 -12.64 -30.47
CA LEU A 185 13.38 -12.66 -29.49
C LEU A 185 12.84 -12.67 -28.05
N LEU A 186 11.78 -11.91 -27.77
CA LEU A 186 11.12 -11.92 -26.46
C LEU A 186 10.56 -13.32 -26.13
N ASP A 187 9.86 -13.93 -27.08
CA ASP A 187 9.27 -15.26 -26.90
C ASP A 187 10.36 -16.33 -26.69
N GLU A 188 11.50 -16.24 -27.39
CA GLU A 188 12.67 -17.11 -27.19
C GLU A 188 13.27 -16.93 -25.80
N LEU A 189 13.54 -15.69 -25.36
CA LEU A 189 14.08 -15.40 -24.03
C LEU A 189 13.17 -15.92 -22.91
N LEU A 190 11.86 -15.77 -23.06
CA LEU A 190 10.89 -16.25 -22.09
C LEU A 190 10.87 -17.77 -22.01
N LEU A 191 10.91 -18.45 -23.16
CA LEU A 191 10.97 -19.91 -23.24
C LEU A 191 12.28 -20.46 -22.65
N GLU A 192 13.41 -19.80 -22.90
CA GLU A 192 14.70 -20.16 -22.30
C GLU A 192 14.65 -20.04 -20.77
N ASN A 193 14.07 -18.95 -20.25
CA ASN A 193 13.93 -18.74 -18.82
C ASN A 193 13.01 -19.78 -18.17
N ASP A 194 11.85 -20.06 -18.78
CA ASP A 194 10.94 -21.11 -18.32
C ASP A 194 11.62 -22.48 -18.27
N LYS A 195 12.36 -22.84 -19.33
CA LYS A 195 13.13 -24.08 -19.40
C LYS A 195 14.20 -24.13 -18.31
N LEU A 196 14.94 -23.04 -18.10
CA LEU A 196 15.96 -22.96 -17.06
C LEU A 196 15.36 -23.19 -15.67
N ILE A 197 14.28 -22.47 -15.34
CA ILE A 197 13.63 -22.58 -14.02
C ILE A 197 13.04 -23.97 -13.83
N ALA A 198 12.30 -24.49 -14.81
CA ALA A 198 11.67 -25.80 -14.72
C ALA A 198 12.70 -26.93 -14.62
N THR A 199 13.75 -26.90 -15.44
CA THR A 199 14.86 -27.88 -15.38
C THR A 199 15.54 -27.82 -14.03
N THR A 200 15.77 -26.62 -13.51
CA THR A 200 16.40 -26.44 -12.21
C THR A 200 15.54 -27.02 -11.08
N LEU A 201 14.24 -26.71 -11.05
CA LEU A 201 13.32 -27.27 -10.05
C LEU A 201 13.21 -28.79 -10.13
N ASN A 202 13.15 -29.34 -11.34
CA ASN A 202 13.13 -30.79 -11.56
C ASN A 202 14.44 -31.44 -11.08
N ASN A 203 15.59 -30.83 -11.37
CA ASN A 203 16.89 -31.31 -10.89
C ASN A 203 16.97 -31.28 -9.36
N LEU A 204 16.49 -30.21 -8.72
CA LEU A 204 16.43 -30.14 -7.25
C LEU A 204 15.53 -31.22 -6.66
N PHE A 205 14.44 -31.57 -7.34
CA PHE A 205 13.54 -32.65 -6.92
C PHE A 205 14.18 -34.03 -7.10
N HIS A 206 14.73 -34.32 -8.28
CA HIS A 206 15.37 -35.61 -8.58
C HIS A 206 16.62 -35.88 -7.73
N THR A 207 17.37 -34.83 -7.38
CA THR A 207 18.51 -34.92 -6.45
C THR A 207 18.09 -34.89 -4.97
N GLN A 208 16.79 -34.95 -4.67
CA GLN A 208 16.21 -34.98 -3.32
C GLN A 208 16.58 -33.76 -2.45
N CYS A 209 16.93 -32.62 -3.07
CA CYS A 209 17.13 -31.36 -2.36
C CYS A 209 15.82 -30.69 -1.95
N ILE A 210 14.71 -31.03 -2.62
CA ILE A 210 13.34 -30.64 -2.25
C ILE A 210 12.43 -31.86 -2.32
N THR A 211 11.38 -31.88 -1.49
CA THR A 211 10.35 -32.93 -1.49
C THR A 211 9.35 -32.75 -2.63
N TYR A 212 8.62 -33.82 -2.96
CA TYR A 212 7.53 -33.75 -3.95
C TYR A 212 6.50 -32.66 -3.64
N SER A 213 6.11 -32.52 -2.36
CA SER A 213 5.15 -31.48 -1.93
C SER A 213 5.69 -30.06 -2.10
N GLN A 214 6.99 -29.86 -1.88
CA GLN A 214 7.63 -28.56 -2.10
C GLN A 214 7.76 -28.26 -3.60
N TRP A 215 8.17 -29.24 -4.40
CA TRP A 215 8.21 -29.15 -5.85
C TRP A 215 6.83 -28.82 -6.44
N GLN A 216 5.79 -29.52 -6.00
CA GLN A 216 4.40 -29.31 -6.45
C GLN A 216 3.88 -27.91 -6.12
N GLN A 217 4.35 -27.28 -5.04
CA GLN A 217 3.99 -25.89 -4.70
C GLN A 217 4.64 -24.87 -5.63
N MET A 218 5.76 -25.22 -6.26
CA MET A 218 6.57 -24.31 -7.09
C MET A 218 6.33 -24.51 -8.59
N ILE A 219 6.19 -25.77 -9.04
CA ILE A 219 5.93 -26.09 -10.44
C ILE A 219 4.52 -25.62 -10.85
N PHE A 220 4.37 -25.17 -12.09
CA PHE A 220 3.07 -24.83 -12.67
C PHE A 220 2.89 -25.53 -14.02
N HIS A 221 1.72 -26.12 -14.27
CA HIS A 221 1.51 -27.01 -15.42
C HIS A 221 0.59 -26.44 -16.52
N ARG A 222 -0.03 -25.26 -16.38
CA ARG A 222 -1.20 -24.91 -17.21
C ARG A 222 -1.38 -23.43 -17.64
N SER A 223 -0.36 -22.58 -17.64
CA SER A 223 -0.51 -21.22 -18.17
C SER A 223 0.72 -20.79 -18.94
N LYS A 224 0.49 -20.02 -20.00
CA LYS A 224 1.53 -19.31 -20.74
C LYS A 224 2.21 -18.33 -19.78
N SER A 225 3.52 -18.42 -19.63
CA SER A 225 4.30 -17.38 -18.96
C SER A 225 4.26 -16.11 -19.81
N GLU A 226 4.32 -14.95 -19.17
CA GLU A 226 4.56 -13.66 -19.82
C GLU A 226 5.56 -12.87 -18.98
N PHE A 227 6.25 -11.91 -19.59
CA PHE A 227 7.10 -10.98 -18.83
C PHE A 227 6.27 -10.14 -17.88
N ASP A 228 6.85 -9.80 -16.74
CA ASP A 228 6.21 -8.94 -15.75
C ASP A 228 5.95 -7.54 -16.32
N LEU A 229 4.83 -6.92 -15.93
CA LEU A 229 4.54 -5.52 -16.28
C LEU A 229 4.95 -4.60 -15.14
N LEU A 230 5.72 -3.56 -15.47
CA LEU A 230 6.00 -2.45 -14.57
C LEU A 230 4.96 -1.35 -14.80
N TYR A 231 4.43 -0.80 -13.72
CA TYR A 231 3.57 0.39 -13.73
C TYR A 231 3.81 1.21 -12.47
N PHE A 232 3.24 2.41 -12.38
CA PHE A 232 3.54 3.35 -11.30
C PHE A 232 2.27 3.93 -10.69
N LEU A 233 2.20 3.98 -9.36
CA LEU A 233 1.03 4.50 -8.65
C LEU A 233 1.38 5.73 -7.79
N PRO A 234 0.53 6.78 -7.79
CA PRO A 234 0.74 7.99 -6.99
C PRO A 234 0.50 7.76 -5.49
N ASP A 235 1.38 8.29 -4.64
CA ASP A 235 1.18 8.37 -3.18
C ASP A 235 0.67 9.75 -2.77
N THR A 236 -0.64 9.88 -2.67
CA THR A 236 -1.30 11.16 -2.35
C THR A 236 -1.04 11.65 -0.93
N ARG A 237 -0.55 10.79 -0.02
CA ARG A 237 -0.24 11.17 1.37
C ARG A 237 0.97 12.10 1.49
N GLN A 238 1.80 12.16 0.44
CA GLN A 238 2.96 13.04 0.40
C GLN A 238 2.65 14.30 -0.40
N GLU A 239 3.22 15.43 0.03
CA GLU A 239 2.99 16.74 -0.60
C GLU A 239 3.42 16.73 -2.08
N ASN A 240 4.55 16.09 -2.41
CA ASN A 240 5.09 16.02 -3.78
C ASN A 240 4.49 14.91 -4.66
N ILE A 241 3.66 14.01 -4.10
CA ILE A 241 3.03 12.87 -4.79
C ILE A 241 4.03 12.06 -5.62
N PRO A 242 4.95 11.33 -4.96
CA PRO A 242 5.83 10.43 -5.68
C PRO A 242 5.03 9.28 -6.31
N PHE A 243 5.58 8.74 -7.39
CA PHE A 243 5.04 7.59 -8.10
C PHE A 243 5.86 6.35 -7.73
N HIS A 244 5.22 5.38 -7.09
CA HIS A 244 5.87 4.15 -6.66
C HIS A 244 5.78 3.05 -7.72
N PRO A 245 6.89 2.35 -8.02
CA PRO A 245 6.91 1.25 -8.97
C PRO A 245 6.18 0.02 -8.43
N MET A 246 5.31 -0.53 -9.24
CA MET A 246 4.57 -1.76 -9.01
C MET A 246 4.90 -2.76 -10.10
N ILE A 247 5.04 -4.03 -9.71
CA ILE A 247 5.21 -5.12 -10.67
C ILE A 247 3.95 -5.96 -10.65
N LEU A 248 3.32 -6.10 -11.80
CA LEU A 248 2.41 -7.20 -12.00
C LEU A 248 3.20 -8.42 -12.44
N ASP A 249 3.25 -9.40 -11.55
CA ASP A 249 3.83 -10.71 -11.81
C ASP A 249 2.96 -11.48 -12.84
N ARG A 250 3.52 -11.82 -14.01
CA ARG A 250 2.87 -12.69 -15.01
C ARG A 250 3.64 -13.97 -15.30
N HIS A 251 4.71 -14.19 -14.53
CA HIS A 251 5.52 -15.39 -14.63
C HIS A 251 5.19 -16.36 -13.48
N PRO A 252 4.37 -17.41 -13.72
CA PRO A 252 3.83 -18.26 -12.65
C PRO A 252 4.92 -18.99 -11.85
N LEU A 253 5.99 -19.44 -12.53
CA LEU A 253 7.09 -20.17 -11.89
C LEU A 253 7.82 -19.31 -10.86
N THR A 254 8.31 -18.13 -11.25
CA THR A 254 9.00 -17.21 -10.33
C THR A 254 8.07 -16.75 -9.20
N MET A 255 6.79 -16.49 -9.48
CA MET A 255 5.81 -16.11 -8.46
C MET A 255 5.63 -17.22 -7.41
N ASN A 256 5.54 -18.48 -7.82
CA ASN A 256 5.38 -19.60 -6.90
C ASN A 256 6.64 -19.84 -6.06
N ILE A 257 7.83 -19.78 -6.67
CA ILE A 257 9.11 -19.90 -5.97
C ILE A 257 9.25 -18.76 -4.96
N THR A 258 9.02 -17.51 -5.39
CA THR A 258 9.04 -16.30 -4.54
C THR A 258 8.14 -16.48 -3.33
N ARG A 259 6.88 -16.86 -3.54
CA ARG A 259 5.90 -17.10 -2.47
C ARG A 259 6.35 -18.20 -1.50
N PHE A 260 6.88 -19.30 -2.03
CA PHE A 260 7.38 -20.40 -1.22
C PHE A 260 8.57 -19.96 -0.34
N ILE A 261 9.56 -19.29 -0.93
CA ILE A 261 10.75 -18.79 -0.23
C ILE A 261 10.38 -17.76 0.83
N THR A 262 9.52 -16.79 0.51
CA THR A 262 9.08 -15.79 1.50
C THR A 262 8.41 -16.47 2.69
N GLN A 263 7.54 -17.47 2.46
CA GLN A 263 6.90 -18.22 3.56
C GLN A 263 7.89 -19.03 4.40
N LEU A 264 8.99 -19.48 3.79
CA LEU A 264 10.05 -20.22 4.45
C LEU A 264 10.92 -19.31 5.35
N ILE A 265 11.32 -18.13 4.85
CA ILE A 265 12.32 -17.26 5.48
C ILE A 265 11.70 -16.21 6.42
N GLN A 266 10.53 -15.65 6.09
CA GLN A 266 9.87 -14.60 6.88
C GLN A 266 9.72 -14.95 8.38
N PRO A 267 9.36 -16.18 8.78
CA PRO A 267 9.25 -16.52 10.19
C PRO A 267 10.57 -16.42 10.97
N LEU A 268 11.70 -16.72 10.33
CA LEU A 268 13.02 -16.55 10.94
C LEU A 268 13.34 -15.06 11.07
N TYR A 269 13.12 -14.29 10.00
CA TYR A 269 13.30 -12.85 10.02
C TYR A 269 12.51 -12.18 11.15
N ASP A 270 11.20 -12.43 11.21
CA ASP A 270 10.29 -11.89 12.23
C ASP A 270 10.74 -12.26 13.66
N HIS A 271 11.38 -13.41 13.83
CA HIS A 271 11.90 -13.84 15.13
C HIS A 271 13.13 -13.04 15.53
N VAL A 272 14.12 -12.97 14.63
CA VAL A 272 15.40 -12.28 14.85
C VAL A 272 15.20 -10.77 15.07
N THR A 273 14.28 -10.15 14.33
CA THR A 273 14.05 -8.69 14.38
C THR A 273 12.94 -8.26 15.32
N SER A 274 12.44 -9.17 16.17
CA SER A 274 11.26 -8.93 17.03
C SER A 274 11.42 -7.78 18.02
N THR A 275 12.66 -7.43 18.41
CA THR A 275 12.97 -6.33 19.33
C THR A 275 13.26 -5.00 18.62
N THR A 276 13.50 -5.03 17.32
CA THR A 276 13.90 -3.86 16.51
C THR A 276 12.83 -3.47 15.47
N THR A 277 11.69 -4.15 15.46
CA THR A 277 10.60 -3.94 14.49
C THR A 277 9.32 -3.51 15.19
N PHE A 278 8.74 -2.41 14.73
CA PHE A 278 7.39 -2.00 15.09
C PHE A 278 6.39 -2.56 14.08
N HIS A 279 5.25 -3.05 14.56
CA HIS A 279 4.19 -3.60 13.69
C HIS A 279 3.05 -2.62 13.44
N ASN A 280 2.93 -1.59 14.28
CA ASN A 280 1.93 -0.54 14.22
C ASN A 280 2.25 0.51 15.30
N SER A 281 1.52 1.62 15.30
CA SER A 281 1.65 2.70 16.28
C SER A 281 1.44 2.28 17.74
N ALA A 282 0.81 1.13 18.02
CA ALA A 282 0.74 0.63 19.39
C ALA A 282 2.09 0.18 19.94
N ASP A 283 2.95 -0.39 19.11
CA ASP A 283 4.28 -0.81 19.55
C ASP A 283 5.12 0.42 19.92
N VAL A 284 5.00 1.49 19.13
CA VAL A 284 5.68 2.77 19.36
C VAL A 284 5.20 3.42 20.65
N LEU A 285 3.87 3.49 20.84
CA LEU A 285 3.28 4.06 22.04
C LEU A 285 3.66 3.27 23.29
N ASP A 286 3.60 1.94 23.23
CA ASP A 286 4.03 1.07 24.34
C ASP A 286 5.52 1.29 24.67
N ALA A 287 6.38 1.48 23.65
CA ALA A 287 7.82 1.73 23.84
C ALA A 287 8.09 3.11 24.47
N VAL A 288 7.43 4.17 24.01
CA VAL A 288 7.59 5.53 24.58
C VAL A 288 7.04 5.58 26.00
N GLU A 289 5.91 4.94 26.28
CA GLU A 289 5.39 4.84 27.66
C GLU A 289 6.33 4.08 28.60
N ASP A 290 6.98 3.02 28.12
CA ASP A 290 8.00 2.31 28.90
C ASP A 290 9.20 3.20 29.20
N TYR A 291 9.66 3.94 28.20
CA TYR A 291 10.76 4.88 28.31
C TYR A 291 10.45 6.01 29.32
N VAL A 292 9.23 6.55 29.29
CA VAL A 292 8.74 7.54 30.28
C VAL A 292 8.70 6.95 31.68
N ARG A 293 8.12 5.74 31.84
CA ARG A 293 8.03 5.08 33.16
C ARG A 293 9.39 4.74 33.77
N ARG A 294 10.41 4.56 32.93
CA ARG A 294 11.81 4.34 33.35
C ARG A 294 12.57 5.65 33.62
N ASP A 295 11.89 6.80 33.58
CA ASP A 295 12.46 8.14 33.78
C ASP A 295 13.59 8.49 32.79
N LEU A 296 13.46 7.98 31.54
CA LEU A 296 14.45 8.21 30.48
C LEU A 296 14.09 9.42 29.60
N LEU A 297 12.81 9.84 29.58
CA LEU A 297 12.34 10.99 28.80
C LEU A 297 12.72 12.30 29.48
N LYS A 298 13.73 12.98 28.94
CA LYS A 298 14.26 14.25 29.44
C LYS A 298 13.67 15.43 28.68
N SER A 299 13.79 16.62 29.26
CA SER A 299 13.37 17.88 28.61
C SER A 299 14.08 18.14 27.27
N ASN A 300 15.31 17.64 27.12
CA ASN A 300 16.11 17.76 25.89
C ASN A 300 16.06 16.51 24.99
N THR A 301 15.24 15.51 25.31
CA THR A 301 15.08 14.34 24.43
C THR A 301 14.49 14.77 23.10
N LEU A 302 15.04 14.25 22.01
CA LEU A 302 14.49 14.43 20.67
C LEU A 302 13.92 13.11 20.18
N PHE A 303 12.79 13.17 19.49
CA PHE A 303 12.31 12.07 18.67
C PHE A 303 12.91 12.21 17.27
N ALA A 304 13.45 11.13 16.75
CA ALA A 304 13.99 11.05 15.42
C ALA A 304 13.15 10.11 14.55
N ASN A 305 12.81 10.57 13.35
CA ASN A 305 12.24 9.75 12.27
C ASN A 305 13.21 9.80 11.09
N ILE A 306 13.64 8.63 10.63
CA ILE A 306 14.37 8.51 9.36
C ILE A 306 13.47 7.77 8.37
N HIS A 307 13.17 8.42 7.25
CA HIS A 307 12.47 7.80 6.13
C HIS A 307 13.47 7.47 5.02
N ILE A 308 13.51 6.20 4.61
CA ILE A 308 14.36 5.71 3.51
C ILE A 308 13.55 5.76 2.21
N HIS A 309 14.05 6.50 1.22
CA HIS A 309 13.35 6.69 -0.05
C HIS A 309 13.56 5.50 -1.00
N ASP A 310 12.47 5.05 -1.62
CA ASP A 310 12.47 4.04 -2.69
C ASP A 310 13.19 2.74 -2.32
N LEU A 311 13.05 2.31 -1.06
CA LEU A 311 13.79 1.20 -0.47
C LEU A 311 13.85 -0.05 -1.38
N THR A 312 12.71 -0.44 -1.98
CA THR A 312 12.63 -1.66 -2.78
C THR A 312 13.31 -1.55 -4.13
N THR A 313 13.60 -0.35 -4.65
CA THR A 313 14.27 -0.14 -5.94
C THR A 313 15.69 0.44 -5.82
N SER A 314 16.12 0.83 -4.61
CA SER A 314 17.42 1.44 -4.37
C SER A 314 18.53 0.46 -3.96
N ILE A 315 18.19 -0.81 -3.71
CA ILE A 315 19.17 -1.82 -3.25
C ILE A 315 19.59 -2.72 -4.43
N PRO A 316 20.89 -2.76 -4.78
CA PRO A 316 21.43 -3.69 -5.77
C PRO A 316 21.09 -5.16 -5.45
N LEU A 317 20.80 -5.95 -6.50
CA LEU A 317 20.41 -7.36 -6.35
C LEU A 317 21.46 -8.20 -5.62
N GLU A 318 22.75 -7.94 -5.88
CA GLU A 318 23.86 -8.63 -5.21
C GLU A 318 23.87 -8.35 -3.70
N ILE A 319 23.57 -7.12 -3.27
CA ILE A 319 23.48 -6.78 -1.84
C ILE A 319 22.30 -7.51 -1.19
N LEU A 320 21.16 -7.63 -1.87
CA LEU A 320 20.02 -8.41 -1.38
C LEU A 320 20.39 -9.87 -1.19
N TYR A 321 21.11 -10.46 -2.15
CA TYR A 321 21.56 -11.84 -2.10
C TYR A 321 22.60 -12.08 -1.00
N ASP A 322 23.63 -11.25 -0.92
CA ASP A 322 24.73 -11.38 0.04
C ASP A 322 24.24 -11.21 1.49
N THR A 323 23.39 -10.20 1.72
CA THR A 323 22.82 -9.98 3.06
C THR A 323 21.88 -11.11 3.46
N LEU A 324 21.14 -11.70 2.52
CA LEU A 324 20.36 -12.92 2.79
C LEU A 324 21.27 -14.09 3.13
N GLN A 325 22.30 -14.37 2.33
CA GLN A 325 23.23 -15.46 2.57
C GLN A 325 23.84 -15.35 3.97
N ARG A 326 24.34 -14.15 4.32
CA ARG A 326 24.84 -13.85 5.67
C ARG A 326 23.78 -14.12 6.73
N PHE A 327 22.56 -13.63 6.55
CA PHE A 327 21.45 -13.80 7.49
C PHE A 327 21.11 -15.26 7.74
N LEU A 328 21.01 -16.07 6.68
CA LEU A 328 20.68 -17.49 6.82
C LEU A 328 21.81 -18.25 7.53
N ILE A 329 23.08 -17.93 7.26
CA ILE A 329 24.23 -18.55 7.92
C ILE A 329 24.29 -18.19 9.41
N GLU A 330 24.10 -16.91 9.74
CA GLU A 330 24.20 -16.42 11.12
C GLU A 330 23.04 -16.93 12.01
N PHE A 331 21.81 -16.96 11.48
CA PHE A 331 20.62 -17.20 12.29
C PHE A 331 19.94 -18.56 12.08
N ASN A 332 20.47 -19.42 11.21
CA ASN A 332 20.00 -20.80 11.07
C ASN A 332 21.09 -21.82 11.37
N SER A 333 21.22 -22.14 12.66
CA SER A 333 22.21 -23.08 13.19
C SER A 333 22.12 -24.49 12.60
N ASN A 334 20.94 -24.90 12.11
CA ASN A 334 20.71 -26.24 11.57
C ASN A 334 21.16 -26.36 10.10
N GLY A 335 21.55 -25.26 9.45
CA GLY A 335 21.97 -25.26 8.04
C GLY A 335 20.85 -25.59 7.03
N GLN A 336 19.60 -25.73 7.50
CA GLN A 336 18.45 -26.11 6.68
C GLN A 336 17.13 -25.56 7.23
N MET A 337 16.13 -25.38 6.37
CA MET A 337 14.77 -24.98 6.74
C MET A 337 13.77 -25.89 6.05
N GLN A 338 12.86 -26.50 6.82
CA GLN A 338 11.89 -27.47 6.29
C GLN A 338 12.54 -28.53 5.39
N ASN A 339 13.68 -29.09 5.83
CA ASN A 339 14.50 -30.08 5.11
C ASN A 339 15.14 -29.58 3.79
N ILE A 340 15.19 -28.27 3.56
CA ILE A 340 15.91 -27.67 2.43
C ILE A 340 17.19 -27.02 2.96
N LYS A 341 18.35 -27.41 2.41
CA LYS A 341 19.64 -26.84 2.79
C LYS A 341 19.73 -25.37 2.38
N ILE A 342 20.43 -24.54 3.15
CA ILE A 342 20.62 -23.11 2.86
C ILE A 342 21.15 -22.87 1.42
N PRO A 343 22.15 -23.60 0.90
CA PRO A 343 22.61 -23.40 -0.48
C PRO A 343 21.51 -23.60 -1.53
N THR A 344 20.60 -24.56 -1.31
CA THR A 344 19.45 -24.79 -2.20
C THR A 344 18.46 -23.62 -2.13
N ILE A 345 18.21 -23.07 -0.93
CA ILE A 345 17.36 -21.89 -0.75
C ILE A 345 17.94 -20.70 -1.50
N LEU A 346 19.24 -20.44 -1.32
CA LEU A 346 19.96 -19.35 -1.99
C LEU A 346 19.93 -19.52 -3.51
N TYR A 347 20.12 -20.74 -4.01
CA TYR A 347 20.05 -21.01 -5.43
C TYR A 347 18.66 -20.68 -6.01
N MET A 348 17.58 -21.07 -5.32
CA MET A 348 16.22 -20.72 -5.75
C MET A 348 15.93 -19.21 -5.66
N VAL A 349 16.51 -18.50 -4.67
CA VAL A 349 16.43 -17.03 -4.62
C VAL A 349 17.12 -16.43 -5.84
N ARG A 350 18.31 -16.90 -6.20
CA ARG A 350 19.05 -16.39 -7.35
C ARG A 350 18.27 -16.53 -8.66
N LEU A 351 17.61 -17.68 -8.87
CA LEU A 351 16.70 -17.89 -10.02
C LEU A 351 15.57 -16.86 -10.10
N CYS A 352 15.14 -16.29 -8.96
CA CYS A 352 14.07 -15.29 -8.93
C CYS A 352 14.61 -13.86 -9.08
N LEU A 353 15.90 -13.62 -8.84
CA LEU A 353 16.53 -12.31 -8.94
C LEU A 353 17.18 -12.09 -10.32
N GLU A 354 17.67 -13.15 -10.98
CA GLU A 354 18.53 -13.00 -12.17
C GLU A 354 18.18 -13.95 -13.33
N PRO A 355 18.08 -13.43 -14.58
CA PRO A 355 17.80 -12.04 -14.95
C PRO A 355 16.30 -11.71 -14.83
N ARG A 356 15.96 -10.62 -14.15
CA ARG A 356 14.57 -10.14 -14.08
C ARG A 356 14.31 -9.08 -15.15
N TYR A 357 13.38 -9.38 -16.06
CA TYR A 357 12.96 -8.46 -17.11
C TYR A 357 11.53 -7.98 -16.87
N VAL A 358 11.27 -6.73 -17.22
CA VAL A 358 9.96 -6.10 -17.12
C VAL A 358 9.63 -5.32 -18.38
N ILE A 359 8.35 -5.21 -18.68
CA ILE A 359 7.83 -4.37 -19.76
C ILE A 359 7.21 -3.12 -19.15
N TYR A 360 7.58 -1.96 -19.69
CA TYR A 360 6.99 -0.66 -19.35
C TYR A 360 6.88 0.18 -20.61
N ASP A 361 5.75 0.83 -20.85
CA ASP A 361 5.58 1.76 -21.99
C ASP A 361 6.02 1.14 -23.34
N ASN A 362 5.58 -0.09 -23.60
CA ASN A 362 5.94 -0.89 -24.78
C ASN A 362 7.46 -1.03 -25.03
N LYS A 363 8.25 -0.98 -23.95
CA LYS A 363 9.70 -1.15 -23.96
C LYS A 363 10.10 -2.25 -22.99
N PHE A 364 11.17 -2.94 -23.36
CA PHE A 364 11.73 -4.04 -22.60
C PHE A 364 12.91 -3.55 -21.77
N TYR A 365 12.86 -3.81 -20.46
CA TYR A 365 13.88 -3.39 -19.50
C TYR A 365 14.40 -4.58 -18.72
N GLN A 366 15.69 -4.54 -18.38
CA GLN A 366 16.26 -5.38 -17.35
C GLN A 366 16.25 -4.65 -16.01
N GLN A 367 15.70 -5.28 -14.99
CA GLN A 367 15.80 -4.79 -13.63
C GLN A 367 17.18 -5.14 -13.05
N VAL A 368 17.94 -4.11 -12.67
CA VAL A 368 19.31 -4.23 -12.15
C VAL A 368 19.40 -3.92 -10.66
N GLN A 369 18.39 -3.25 -10.10
CA GLN A 369 18.28 -3.01 -8.66
C GLN A 369 16.88 -3.37 -8.18
N GLY A 370 16.83 -3.97 -7.00
CA GLY A 370 15.61 -4.12 -6.25
C GLY A 370 14.49 -4.88 -6.98
N GLY A 371 13.26 -4.44 -6.76
CA GLY A 371 12.02 -5.04 -7.25
C GLY A 371 10.83 -4.11 -7.11
N GLY A 372 9.69 -4.55 -7.63
CA GLY A 372 8.41 -3.88 -7.40
C GLY A 372 8.07 -3.86 -5.91
N PHE A 373 7.49 -2.76 -5.44
CA PHE A 373 7.17 -2.58 -4.03
C PHE A 373 6.25 -3.69 -3.48
N ASN A 374 5.37 -4.21 -4.33
CA ASN A 374 4.40 -5.25 -4.01
C ASN A 374 4.98 -6.68 -3.99
N SER A 375 6.28 -6.87 -4.30
CA SER A 375 6.94 -8.18 -4.22
C SER A 375 7.27 -8.56 -2.77
N PRO A 376 6.68 -9.63 -2.21
CA PRO A 376 6.93 -10.02 -0.82
C PRO A 376 8.36 -10.47 -0.56
N LEU A 377 8.99 -11.13 -1.55
CA LEU A 377 10.39 -11.55 -1.42
C LEU A 377 11.30 -10.34 -1.41
N ILE A 378 11.17 -9.43 -2.37
CA ILE A 378 12.02 -8.23 -2.45
C ILE A 378 11.89 -7.41 -1.17
N MET A 379 10.66 -7.19 -0.68
CA MET A 379 10.43 -6.51 0.59
C MET A 379 11.14 -7.22 1.76
N LEU A 380 11.07 -8.56 1.85
CA LEU A 380 11.79 -9.32 2.86
C LEU A 380 13.32 -9.16 2.74
N LEU A 381 13.86 -9.26 1.52
CA LEU A 381 15.30 -9.11 1.28
C LEU A 381 15.78 -7.70 1.62
N SER A 382 15.07 -6.65 1.19
CA SER A 382 15.37 -5.26 1.55
C SER A 382 15.36 -5.06 3.06
N ASN A 383 14.41 -5.67 3.75
CA ASN A 383 14.31 -5.64 5.21
C ASN A 383 15.44 -6.38 5.92
N ILE A 384 15.98 -7.45 5.33
CA ILE A 384 17.19 -8.15 5.80
C ILE A 384 18.43 -7.28 5.56
N SER A 385 18.54 -6.63 4.41
CA SER A 385 19.62 -5.69 4.15
C SER A 385 19.59 -4.56 5.19
N LEU A 386 18.46 -3.88 5.37
CA LEU A 386 18.34 -2.82 6.39
C LEU A 386 18.66 -3.28 7.80
N PHE A 387 18.38 -4.55 8.13
CA PHE A 387 18.77 -5.10 9.43
C PHE A 387 20.28 -5.00 9.65
N TYR A 388 21.13 -5.26 8.65
CA TYR A 388 22.59 -5.12 8.80
C TYR A 388 23.04 -3.65 8.76
N TRP A 389 22.49 -2.86 7.85
CA TRP A 389 22.85 -1.46 7.68
C TRP A 389 22.62 -0.62 8.95
N GLN A 390 21.54 -0.89 9.67
CA GLN A 390 21.18 -0.13 10.87
C GLN A 390 21.95 -0.54 12.14
N GLN A 391 22.76 -1.61 12.13
CA GLN A 391 23.30 -2.21 13.37
C GLN A 391 24.14 -1.24 14.22
N ASN A 392 24.96 -0.41 13.59
CA ASN A 392 25.78 0.56 14.33
C ASN A 392 24.92 1.55 15.12
N LEU A 393 23.85 2.07 14.50
CA LEU A 393 22.90 2.95 15.18
C LEU A 393 22.17 2.21 16.30
N VAL A 394 21.68 1.00 16.03
CA VAL A 394 20.97 0.17 17.03
C VAL A 394 21.85 -0.09 18.26
N ASN A 395 23.12 -0.43 18.07
CA ASN A 395 24.05 -0.69 19.18
C ASN A 395 24.28 0.57 20.01
N ILE A 396 24.51 1.73 19.38
CA ILE A 396 24.67 3.01 20.07
C ILE A 396 23.42 3.36 20.89
N LEU A 397 22.23 3.15 20.32
CA LEU A 397 20.97 3.44 20.99
C LEU A 397 20.72 2.50 22.17
N ASN A 398 20.96 1.20 21.99
CA ASN A 398 20.84 0.19 23.04
C ASN A 398 21.77 0.49 24.22
N ASP A 399 23.04 0.83 23.96
CA ASP A 399 24.02 1.20 24.99
C ASP A 399 23.60 2.42 25.81
N LYS A 400 22.72 3.27 25.25
CA LYS A 400 22.19 4.47 25.89
C LYS A 400 20.76 4.30 26.40
N ASN A 401 20.22 3.08 26.35
CA ASN A 401 18.83 2.77 26.69
C ASN A 401 17.81 3.60 25.88
N GLU A 402 18.18 4.06 24.69
CA GLU A 402 17.27 4.78 23.79
C GLU A 402 16.27 3.81 23.14
N ILE A 403 15.11 4.34 22.76
CA ILE A 403 14.14 3.59 21.97
C ILE A 403 14.71 3.41 20.57
N PHE A 404 14.55 2.22 19.99
CA PHE A 404 14.70 2.00 18.56
C PHE A 404 13.59 1.09 18.06
N GLY A 405 13.03 1.41 16.91
CA GLY A 405 12.27 0.44 16.13
C GLY A 405 12.01 0.93 14.72
N ARG A 406 11.86 -0.02 13.80
CA ARG A 406 11.62 0.23 12.39
C ARG A 406 10.27 -0.32 11.95
N TYR A 407 9.55 0.43 11.13
CA TYR A 407 8.39 -0.03 10.39
C TYR A 407 8.70 0.11 8.90
N ASN A 408 9.03 -1.01 8.24
CA ASN A 408 9.47 -1.03 6.84
C ASN A 408 10.61 -0.01 6.57
N ASP A 409 10.35 1.01 5.77
CA ASP A 409 11.24 2.08 5.33
C ASP A 409 11.37 3.24 6.34
N GLU A 410 10.61 3.25 7.43
CA GLU A 410 10.66 4.30 8.47
C GLU A 410 11.26 3.82 9.79
N LEU A 411 12.35 4.44 10.23
CA LEU A 411 12.98 4.22 11.54
C LEU A 411 12.51 5.26 12.54
N PHE A 412 12.29 4.85 13.79
CA PHE A 412 11.98 5.73 14.91
C PHE A 412 12.90 5.43 16.09
N PHE A 413 13.45 6.49 16.68
CA PHE A 413 14.25 6.38 17.90
C PHE A 413 14.25 7.66 18.73
N THR A 414 14.65 7.55 20.00
CA THR A 414 14.92 8.70 20.87
C THR A 414 16.39 9.08 20.83
N TRP A 415 16.68 10.37 21.00
CA TRP A 415 18.04 10.89 20.94
C TRP A 415 18.28 11.97 22.00
N ASN A 416 19.29 11.77 22.85
CA ASN A 416 19.68 12.71 23.91
C ASN A 416 21.10 13.29 23.73
N LYS A 417 21.65 13.24 22.51
CA LYS A 417 22.98 13.82 22.18
C LYS A 417 22.82 14.95 21.18
N SER A 418 23.92 15.57 20.78
CA SER A 418 23.91 16.64 19.77
C SER A 418 23.41 16.10 18.42
N GLU A 419 22.75 16.97 17.66
CA GLU A 419 22.33 16.68 16.30
C GLU A 419 23.54 16.40 15.39
N GLN A 420 24.64 17.16 15.54
CA GLN A 420 25.88 16.92 14.80
C GLN A 420 26.37 15.48 14.95
N ARG A 421 26.36 14.93 16.18
CA ARG A 421 26.80 13.57 16.42
C ARG A 421 25.91 12.54 15.71
N LEU A 422 24.61 12.81 15.62
CA LEU A 422 23.69 11.97 14.86
C LEU A 422 24.01 12.04 13.36
N GLN A 423 24.21 13.25 12.82
CA GLN A 423 24.58 13.44 11.42
C GLN A 423 25.88 12.71 11.07
N ASP A 424 26.91 12.73 11.93
CA ASP A 424 28.16 12.00 11.72
C ASP A 424 27.93 10.47 11.65
N ILE A 425 27.06 9.94 12.53
CA ILE A 425 26.70 8.51 12.54
C ILE A 425 25.96 8.14 11.25
N LEU A 426 24.98 8.95 10.85
CA LEU A 426 24.20 8.72 9.63
C LEU A 426 25.07 8.84 8.37
N HIS A 427 26.00 9.79 8.36
CA HIS A 427 26.97 9.91 7.28
C HIS A 427 27.83 8.64 7.17
N ALA A 428 28.36 8.13 8.28
CA ALA A 428 29.13 6.88 8.31
C ALA A 428 28.29 5.66 7.88
N MET A 429 26.99 5.63 8.22
CA MET A 429 26.07 4.59 7.74
C MET A 429 25.82 4.67 6.23
N ASN A 430 25.63 5.88 5.70
CA ASN A 430 25.46 6.08 4.26
C ASN A 430 26.71 5.72 3.44
N GLN A 431 27.91 5.75 4.04
CA GLN A 431 29.13 5.25 3.38
C GLN A 431 29.05 3.74 3.07
N GLN A 432 28.21 2.98 3.79
CA GLN A 432 28.01 1.56 3.48
C GLN A 432 27.28 1.42 2.14
N TRP A 433 26.25 2.24 1.89
CA TRP A 433 25.39 2.21 0.70
C TRP A 433 25.09 3.63 0.18
N LEU A 434 25.97 4.14 -0.68
CA LEU A 434 25.92 5.52 -1.18
C LEU A 434 24.64 5.85 -1.97
N THR A 435 23.97 4.84 -2.53
CA THR A 435 22.72 5.01 -3.30
C THR A 435 21.50 5.18 -2.39
N LEU A 436 21.62 4.91 -1.09
CA LEU A 436 20.51 4.98 -0.15
C LEU A 436 20.18 6.45 0.18
N GLN A 437 19.04 6.93 -0.34
CA GLN A 437 18.52 8.26 0.00
C GLN A 437 17.66 8.20 1.25
N MET A 438 17.87 9.11 2.18
CA MET A 438 17.12 9.18 3.43
C MET A 438 16.89 10.62 3.88
N SER A 439 15.75 10.85 4.53
CA SER A 439 15.42 12.12 5.17
C SER A 439 15.34 11.93 6.69
N LEU A 440 15.93 12.86 7.44
CA LEU A 440 15.89 12.90 8.90
C LEU A 440 14.95 14.00 9.35
N ARG A 441 14.03 13.67 10.26
CA ARG A 441 13.26 14.63 11.04
C ARG A 441 13.62 14.45 12.51
N LEU A 442 14.01 15.53 13.16
CA LEU A 442 14.43 15.55 14.56
C LEU A 442 13.67 16.65 15.30
N SER A 443 12.90 16.30 16.33
CA SER A 443 12.07 17.28 17.05
C SER A 443 11.58 16.70 18.39
N SER A 444 11.16 17.57 19.32
CA SER A 444 10.40 17.15 20.51
C SER A 444 8.95 16.78 20.18
N SER A 445 8.49 17.02 18.95
CA SER A 445 7.18 16.65 18.42
C SER A 445 7.33 16.10 17.00
N ILE A 446 6.90 14.85 16.77
CA ILE A 446 7.08 14.17 15.49
C ILE A 446 5.85 13.37 15.08
N HIS A 447 5.61 13.32 13.78
CA HIS A 447 4.65 12.41 13.16
C HIS A 447 5.35 11.07 12.85
N TYR A 448 4.77 9.96 13.30
CA TYR A 448 5.26 8.61 12.99
C TYR A 448 4.08 7.66 12.81
N LEU A 449 4.03 6.97 11.66
CA LEU A 449 2.87 6.17 11.25
C LEU A 449 1.56 6.99 11.26
N ASP A 450 0.65 6.68 12.16
CA ASP A 450 -0.69 7.26 12.27
C ASP A 450 -0.91 7.94 13.64
N ILE A 451 0.18 8.35 14.29
CA ILE A 451 0.21 9.07 15.56
C ILE A 451 1.20 10.25 15.53
N ILE A 452 0.93 11.25 16.36
CA ILE A 452 1.86 12.34 16.68
C ILE A 452 2.33 12.11 18.11
N LEU A 453 3.65 12.09 18.29
CA LEU A 453 4.33 11.93 19.57
C LEU A 453 4.98 13.26 19.90
N SER A 454 4.72 13.79 21.08
CA SER A 454 5.36 15.02 21.55
C SER A 454 5.69 14.97 23.03
N HIS A 455 6.58 15.84 23.47
CA HIS A 455 6.75 16.08 24.90
C HIS A 455 7.09 17.52 25.18
N THR A 456 6.78 17.96 26.40
CA THR A 456 7.12 19.30 26.89
C THR A 456 7.72 19.14 28.27
N ASN A 457 8.98 19.53 28.44
CA ASN A 457 9.71 19.39 29.70
C ASN A 457 9.66 17.95 30.28
N GLY A 458 9.79 16.92 29.42
CA GLY A 458 9.71 15.51 29.83
C GLY A 458 8.29 14.98 30.05
N GLN A 459 7.25 15.82 29.89
CA GLN A 459 5.86 15.35 29.93
C GLN A 459 5.42 14.85 28.56
N PHE A 460 5.26 13.55 28.44
CA PHE A 460 4.86 12.89 27.20
C PHE A 460 3.40 13.14 26.82
N LYS A 461 3.19 13.46 25.55
CA LYS A 461 1.89 13.57 24.91
C LYS A 461 1.86 12.73 23.63
N ALA A 462 0.73 12.09 23.39
CA ALA A 462 0.46 11.40 22.14
C ALA A 462 -0.96 11.70 21.68
N GLN A 463 -1.15 11.71 20.36
CA GLN A 463 -2.44 11.91 19.73
C GLN A 463 -2.51 11.16 18.39
N VAL A 464 -3.71 10.91 17.89
CA VAL A 464 -3.89 10.33 16.55
C VAL A 464 -3.54 11.37 15.50
N ALA A 465 -2.75 10.97 14.50
CA ALA A 465 -2.55 11.80 13.32
C ALA A 465 -3.74 11.61 12.37
N LEU A 466 -4.62 12.60 12.29
CA LEU A 466 -5.69 12.60 11.31
C LEU A 466 -5.12 13.12 9.99
N HIS A 467 -4.99 12.25 8.98
CA HIS A 467 -4.70 12.72 7.63
C HIS A 467 -5.95 13.36 7.05
N SER A 468 -5.86 14.67 6.79
CA SER A 468 -6.95 15.50 6.25
C SER A 468 -7.54 14.96 4.94
N GLN A 469 -6.80 14.12 4.21
CA GLN A 469 -7.15 13.63 2.88
C GLN A 469 -7.79 12.23 2.86
N THR A 470 -7.77 11.45 3.95
CA THR A 470 -8.16 10.03 3.88
C THR A 470 -8.87 9.46 5.12
N ASP A 471 -8.81 10.11 6.27
CA ASP A 471 -9.28 9.55 7.55
C ASP A 471 -10.47 10.31 8.16
N HIS A 472 -11.45 10.70 7.34
CA HIS A 472 -12.79 10.82 7.93
C HIS A 472 -13.24 9.40 8.24
N TYR A 473 -13.88 9.15 9.38
CA TYR A 473 -14.52 7.87 9.68
C TYR A 473 -15.71 7.68 8.72
N SER A 474 -15.39 7.49 7.43
CA SER A 474 -16.27 7.58 6.28
C SER A 474 -16.84 6.21 6.01
N LEU A 475 -17.83 5.88 6.81
CA LEU A 475 -18.78 4.82 6.49
C LEU A 475 -20.14 5.47 6.62
N PRO A 476 -20.60 6.17 5.58
CA PRO A 476 -21.91 6.79 5.59
C PRO A 476 -22.98 5.73 5.91
N TYR A 477 -23.96 6.08 6.73
CA TYR A 477 -25.04 5.19 7.16
C TYR A 477 -25.87 4.64 5.98
N ILE A 478 -25.69 5.24 4.79
CA ILE A 478 -26.35 4.93 3.52
C ILE A 478 -25.77 3.67 2.84
N PHE A 479 -24.60 3.17 3.26
CA PHE A 479 -23.86 2.11 2.54
C PHE A 479 -24.40 0.67 2.74
N GLY A 480 -25.59 0.48 3.31
CA GLY A 480 -26.23 -0.85 3.40
C GLY A 480 -25.43 -1.86 4.22
N HIS A 481 -24.48 -1.41 5.04
CA HIS A 481 -23.74 -2.29 5.92
C HIS A 481 -24.60 -2.73 7.09
N SER A 482 -24.30 -3.93 7.62
CA SER A 482 -24.96 -4.38 8.85
C SER A 482 -24.73 -3.36 9.97
N LEU A 483 -25.74 -3.17 10.83
CA LEU A 483 -25.60 -2.35 12.04
C LEU A 483 -24.37 -2.74 12.87
N GLN A 484 -24.02 -4.03 12.89
CA GLN A 484 -22.83 -4.53 13.58
C GLN A 484 -21.52 -3.98 13.00
N SER A 485 -21.44 -3.74 11.68
CA SER A 485 -20.26 -3.16 11.04
C SER A 485 -20.05 -1.72 11.51
N TYR A 486 -21.12 -0.94 11.56
CA TYR A 486 -21.07 0.44 12.04
C TYR A 486 -20.73 0.52 13.54
N VAL A 487 -21.34 -0.35 14.35
CA VAL A 487 -20.97 -0.50 15.76
C VAL A 487 -19.48 -0.83 15.91
N LYS A 488 -18.96 -1.81 15.13
CA LYS A 488 -17.54 -2.18 15.19
C LYS A 488 -16.62 -1.03 14.79
N LEU A 489 -16.97 -0.27 13.76
CA LEU A 489 -16.19 0.90 13.33
C LEU A 489 -16.14 1.97 14.43
N PHE A 490 -17.31 2.36 14.96
CA PHE A 490 -17.40 3.37 16.00
C PHE A 490 -16.64 2.94 17.25
N GLN A 491 -16.82 1.69 17.69
CA GLN A 491 -16.09 1.12 18.83
C GLN A 491 -14.57 1.05 18.57
N ALA A 492 -14.14 0.78 17.33
CA ALA A 492 -12.72 0.81 16.96
C ALA A 492 -12.14 2.23 17.01
N ALA A 493 -12.89 3.24 16.58
CA ALA A 493 -12.52 4.65 16.68
C ALA A 493 -12.33 5.06 18.16
N LEU A 494 -13.30 4.73 19.01
CA LEU A 494 -13.22 4.97 20.46
C LEU A 494 -12.02 4.28 21.13
N LEU A 495 -11.79 2.99 20.81
CA LEU A 495 -10.63 2.25 21.30
C LEU A 495 -9.32 2.92 20.89
N ARG A 496 -9.25 3.44 19.67
CA ARG A 496 -8.06 4.10 19.13
C ARG A 496 -7.79 5.40 19.87
N ILE A 497 -8.77 6.29 19.98
CA ILE A 497 -8.55 7.58 20.67
C ILE A 497 -8.29 7.40 22.17
N ALA A 498 -8.99 6.50 22.86
CA ALA A 498 -8.78 6.26 24.28
C ALA A 498 -7.39 5.67 24.60
N ARG A 499 -6.76 4.99 23.63
CA ARG A 499 -5.40 4.45 23.76
C ARG A 499 -4.35 5.49 23.41
N CYS A 500 -4.49 6.15 22.27
CA CYS A 500 -3.46 7.03 21.73
C CYS A 500 -3.36 8.36 22.49
N TYR A 501 -4.47 8.93 22.95
CA TYR A 501 -4.45 10.21 23.65
C TYR A 501 -4.01 10.03 25.10
N THR A 502 -3.07 10.84 25.57
CA THR A 502 -2.63 10.85 26.98
C THR A 502 -3.32 11.94 27.80
N ASP A 503 -3.73 13.03 27.16
CA ASP A 503 -4.44 14.15 27.79
C ASP A 503 -5.96 14.02 27.59
N VAL A 504 -6.72 14.26 28.67
CA VAL A 504 -8.17 14.12 28.65
C VAL A 504 -8.87 15.18 27.80
N ASN A 505 -8.34 16.41 27.71
CA ASN A 505 -8.96 17.46 26.91
C ASN A 505 -8.81 17.15 25.42
N GLN A 506 -7.62 16.72 25.00
CA GLN A 506 -7.39 16.29 23.62
C GLN A 506 -8.21 15.04 23.26
N PHE A 507 -8.41 14.10 24.20
CA PHE A 507 -9.31 12.97 24.00
C PHE A 507 -10.76 13.41 23.77
N VAL A 508 -11.25 14.39 24.55
CA VAL A 508 -12.61 14.94 24.41
C VAL A 508 -12.78 15.64 23.06
N GLU A 509 -11.80 16.43 22.64
CA GLU A 509 -11.81 17.08 21.32
C GLU A 509 -11.87 16.03 20.20
N ALA A 510 -11.03 14.99 20.28
CA ALA A 510 -11.03 13.90 19.31
C ALA A 510 -12.34 13.10 19.31
N LEU A 511 -12.95 12.87 20.48
CA LEU A 511 -14.27 12.26 20.59
C LEU A 511 -15.32 13.15 19.89
N GLY A 512 -15.24 14.46 20.10
CA GLY A 512 -16.09 15.43 19.44
C GLY A 512 -16.03 15.36 17.93
N VAL A 513 -14.82 15.26 17.36
CA VAL A 513 -14.60 15.06 15.92
C VAL A 513 -15.22 13.75 15.43
N ILE A 514 -15.08 12.66 16.17
CA ILE A 514 -15.73 11.37 15.83
C ILE A 514 -17.26 11.52 15.86
N GLN A 515 -17.83 12.13 16.89
CA GLN A 515 -19.28 12.34 17.00
C GLN A 515 -19.81 13.16 15.83
N LEU A 516 -19.15 14.28 15.52
CA LEU A 516 -19.50 15.13 14.37
C LEU A 516 -19.38 14.37 13.05
N SER A 517 -18.31 13.58 12.87
CA SER A 517 -18.12 12.76 11.68
C SER A 517 -19.27 11.76 11.51
N PHE A 518 -19.66 11.03 12.56
CA PHE A 518 -20.76 10.08 12.47
C PHE A 518 -22.12 10.78 12.29
N ARG A 519 -22.38 11.92 12.93
CA ARG A 519 -23.60 12.71 12.66
C ARG A 519 -23.71 13.13 11.21
N TYR A 520 -22.62 13.66 10.66
CA TYR A 520 -22.53 14.07 9.26
C TYR A 520 -22.78 12.89 8.30
N ASN A 521 -22.39 11.69 8.73
CA ASN A 521 -22.62 10.44 8.00
C ASN A 521 -24.04 9.85 8.18
N GLY A 522 -24.98 10.57 8.80
CA GLY A 522 -26.39 10.17 8.91
C GLY A 522 -26.74 9.30 10.11
N PHE A 523 -25.86 9.20 11.12
CA PHE A 523 -26.14 8.44 12.34
C PHE A 523 -26.92 9.28 13.35
N ASP A 524 -27.97 8.68 13.93
CA ASP A 524 -28.78 9.30 14.97
C ASP A 524 -27.99 9.52 16.28
N ASP A 525 -28.36 10.56 17.02
CA ASP A 525 -27.72 10.93 18.29
C ASP A 525 -27.89 9.87 19.36
N GLN A 526 -29.02 9.16 19.41
CA GLN A 526 -29.23 8.08 20.38
C GLN A 526 -28.28 6.91 20.11
N PHE A 527 -28.02 6.61 18.83
CA PHE A 527 -27.01 5.61 18.46
C PHE A 527 -25.63 6.02 18.96
N ILE A 528 -25.19 7.25 18.66
CA ILE A 528 -23.87 7.75 19.03
C ILE A 528 -23.69 7.75 20.55
N VAL A 529 -24.63 8.36 21.29
CA VAL A 529 -24.59 8.41 22.76
C VAL A 529 -24.65 7.01 23.36
N GLY A 530 -25.50 6.13 22.83
CA GLY A 530 -25.61 4.74 23.26
C GLY A 530 -24.31 3.95 23.06
N GLN A 531 -23.60 4.16 21.94
CA GLN A 531 -22.32 3.51 21.68
C GLN A 531 -21.20 4.00 22.61
N ILE A 532 -21.17 5.31 22.91
CA ILE A 532 -20.23 5.88 23.88
C ILE A 532 -20.49 5.31 25.26
N GLN A 533 -21.75 5.29 25.72
CA GLN A 533 -22.09 4.74 27.03
C GLN A 533 -21.77 3.25 27.14
N THR A 534 -22.03 2.49 26.07
CA THR A 534 -21.66 1.06 25.98
C THR A 534 -20.15 0.88 26.11
N PHE A 535 -19.36 1.72 25.44
CA PHE A 535 -17.90 1.71 25.51
C PHE A 535 -17.40 2.04 26.92
N LEU A 536 -17.89 3.12 27.53
CA LEU A 536 -17.48 3.54 28.87
C LEU A 536 -17.85 2.51 29.94
N THR A 537 -19.05 1.92 29.83
CA THR A 537 -19.51 0.85 30.72
C THR A 537 -18.63 -0.39 30.59
N LYS A 538 -18.33 -0.81 29.36
CA LYS A 538 -17.43 -1.94 29.06
C LYS A 538 -16.04 -1.76 29.69
N PHE A 539 -15.54 -0.53 29.74
CA PHE A 539 -14.24 -0.19 30.34
C PHE A 539 -14.33 0.35 31.78
N LYS A 540 -15.46 0.10 32.47
CA LYS A 540 -15.66 0.38 33.90
C LYS A 540 -15.48 1.84 34.31
N VAL A 541 -15.92 2.76 33.45
CA VAL A 541 -15.92 4.21 33.69
C VAL A 541 -17.23 4.88 33.22
N PRO A 542 -18.42 4.36 33.60
CA PRO A 542 -19.70 4.88 33.10
C PRO A 542 -19.95 6.35 33.48
N ASP A 543 -19.32 6.84 34.55
CA ASP A 543 -19.47 8.21 35.05
C ASP A 543 -18.47 9.20 34.44
N LEU A 544 -17.68 8.79 33.45
CA LEU A 544 -16.83 9.71 32.71
C LEU A 544 -17.73 10.58 31.84
N LYS A 545 -18.09 11.77 32.34
CA LYS A 545 -18.81 12.77 31.54
C LYS A 545 -17.89 13.20 30.41
N VAL A 546 -18.32 13.00 29.16
CA VAL A 546 -17.64 13.47 27.95
C VAL A 546 -18.65 14.30 27.18
N CYS A 547 -18.81 15.57 27.54
CA CYS A 547 -19.79 16.47 26.93
C CYS A 547 -19.10 17.69 26.33
N TYR A 548 -19.42 18.05 25.10
CA TYR A 548 -18.89 19.26 24.45
C TYR A 548 -19.12 20.50 25.33
N GLY A 549 -18.05 21.24 25.63
CA GLY A 549 -18.11 22.47 26.44
C GLY A 549 -17.40 22.37 27.80
N LYS A 550 -17.04 23.54 28.34
CA LYS A 550 -16.19 23.77 29.53
C LYS A 550 -16.64 22.96 30.77
N HIS A 551 -16.21 21.71 30.86
CA HIS A 551 -16.37 20.90 32.06
C HIS A 551 -15.03 20.26 32.43
N PHE A 552 -14.67 20.41 33.70
CA PHE A 552 -13.47 19.87 34.33
C PHE A 552 -13.46 18.35 34.23
N TYR A 553 -12.79 17.83 33.21
CA TYR A 553 -12.58 16.39 33.09
C TYR A 553 -11.57 15.94 34.14
N LYS A 554 -11.89 14.86 34.84
CA LYS A 554 -10.99 14.28 35.83
C LYS A 554 -9.98 13.40 35.10
N GLN A 555 -8.77 13.92 34.85
CA GLN A 555 -7.63 13.15 34.32
C GLN A 555 -7.51 11.76 34.99
N PRO A 556 -7.64 11.59 36.33
CA PRO A 556 -7.56 10.26 36.96
C PRO A 556 -8.62 9.24 36.50
N ARG A 557 -9.82 9.70 36.10
CA ARG A 557 -10.85 8.82 35.56
C ARG A 557 -10.53 8.43 34.11
N TYR A 558 -10.00 9.37 33.34
CA TYR A 558 -9.53 9.10 31.99
C TYR A 558 -8.33 8.14 31.99
N ASP A 559 -7.37 8.32 32.90
CA ASP A 559 -6.24 7.41 33.08
C ASP A 559 -6.72 5.98 33.39
N ARG A 560 -7.79 5.83 34.16
CA ARG A 560 -8.43 4.52 34.42
C ARG A 560 -9.05 3.92 33.16
N LEU A 561 -9.75 4.71 32.35
CA LEU A 561 -10.28 4.28 31.05
C LEU A 561 -9.13 3.78 30.16
N ARG A 562 -8.11 4.61 29.99
CA ARG A 562 -6.92 4.33 29.17
C ARG A 562 -6.21 3.07 29.64
N TYR A 563 -5.99 2.92 30.94
CA TYR A 563 -5.43 1.71 31.53
C TYR A 563 -6.26 0.46 31.20
N ASN A 564 -7.59 0.51 31.35
CA ASN A 564 -8.47 -0.63 31.06
C ASN A 564 -8.50 -0.97 29.56
N VAL A 565 -8.49 0.04 28.68
CA VAL A 565 -8.40 -0.13 27.23
C VAL A 565 -7.07 -0.75 26.83
N THR A 566 -5.95 -0.22 27.32
CA THR A 566 -4.61 -0.75 27.05
C THR A 566 -4.45 -2.18 27.57
N LYS A 567 -4.96 -2.48 28.76
CA LYS A 567 -4.98 -3.85 29.31
C LYS A 567 -5.78 -4.81 28.44
N HIS A 568 -6.97 -4.40 27.98
CA HIS A 568 -7.79 -5.20 27.06
C HIS A 568 -7.07 -5.46 25.74
N TYR A 569 -6.43 -4.44 25.17
CA TYR A 569 -5.67 -4.53 23.94
C TYR A 569 -4.49 -5.51 24.07
N ARG A 570 -3.69 -5.37 25.13
CA ARG A 570 -2.55 -6.28 25.42
C ARG A 570 -3.01 -7.73 25.57
N LYS A 571 -4.12 -7.98 26.27
CA LYS A 571 -4.71 -9.32 26.41
C LYS A 571 -5.09 -9.91 25.03
N LYS A 572 -5.81 -9.16 24.20
CA LYS A 572 -6.17 -9.60 22.84
C LYS A 572 -4.97 -9.88 21.96
N ARG A 573 -3.92 -9.05 22.06
CA ARG A 573 -2.66 -9.25 21.33
C ARG A 573 -2.01 -10.58 21.72
N GLN A 574 -1.93 -10.87 23.02
CA GLN A 574 -1.39 -12.15 23.53
C GLN A 574 -2.24 -13.35 23.07
N GLU A 575 -3.57 -13.25 23.12
CA GLU A 575 -4.48 -14.30 22.60
C GLU A 575 -4.25 -14.57 21.11
N LYS A 576 -4.10 -13.51 20.30
CA LYS A 576 -3.80 -13.64 18.85
C LYS A 576 -2.46 -14.32 18.61
N ILE A 577 -1.44 -14.02 19.41
CA ILE A 577 -0.13 -14.69 19.34
C ILE A 577 -0.27 -16.17 19.71
N LYS A 578 -0.98 -16.50 20.80
CA LYS A 578 -1.24 -17.89 21.21
C LYS A 578 -1.99 -18.68 20.13
N LEU A 579 -3.06 -18.11 19.57
CA LEU A 579 -3.82 -18.73 18.46
C LEU A 579 -2.95 -18.99 17.23
N ARG A 580 -2.07 -18.05 16.87
CA ARG A 580 -1.11 -18.23 15.76
C ARG A 580 -0.14 -19.38 16.04
N ARG A 581 0.38 -19.50 17.26
CA ARG A 581 1.25 -20.62 17.67
C ARG A 581 0.49 -21.95 17.59
N CYS A 582 -0.71 -22.04 18.17
CA CYS A 582 -1.53 -23.25 18.11
C CYS A 582 -1.85 -23.67 16.67
N ARG A 583 -2.21 -22.74 15.78
CA ARG A 583 -2.43 -23.04 14.35
C ARG A 583 -1.18 -23.58 13.65
N LYS A 584 0.00 -23.07 13.98
CA LYS A 584 1.27 -23.59 13.45
C LYS A 584 1.53 -25.02 13.95
N THR A 585 1.35 -25.27 15.24
CA THR A 585 1.51 -26.62 15.84
C THR A 585 0.53 -27.62 15.23
N LEU A 586 -0.75 -27.24 15.07
CA LEU A 586 -1.77 -28.09 14.45
C LEU A 586 -1.45 -28.38 12.98
N LYS A 587 -0.96 -27.40 12.20
CA LYS A 587 -0.51 -27.66 10.82
C LYS A 587 0.64 -28.67 10.77
N HIS A 588 1.64 -28.54 11.66
CA HIS A 588 2.73 -29.52 11.76
C HIS A 588 2.25 -30.90 12.18
N GLN A 589 1.31 -30.99 13.14
CA GLN A 589 0.72 -32.27 13.56
C GLN A 589 -0.09 -32.91 12.44
N CYS A 590 -0.92 -32.16 11.72
CA CYS A 590 -1.66 -32.70 10.57
C CYS A 590 -0.74 -33.16 9.44
N GLN A 591 0.34 -32.43 9.14
CA GLN A 591 1.35 -32.85 8.17
C GLN A 591 2.09 -34.12 8.62
N SER A 592 2.42 -34.24 9.92
CA SER A 592 3.05 -35.43 10.49
C SER A 592 2.11 -36.65 10.48
N SER A 593 0.84 -36.46 10.82
CA SER A 593 -0.17 -37.53 10.78
C SER A 593 -0.48 -37.96 9.35
N PHE A 594 -0.49 -37.04 8.38
CA PHE A 594 -0.65 -37.37 6.97
C PHE A 594 0.55 -38.16 6.42
N MET A 595 1.78 -37.76 6.76
CA MET A 595 2.99 -38.53 6.44
C MET A 595 2.95 -39.94 7.03
N LYS A 596 2.51 -40.09 8.29
CA LYS A 596 2.33 -41.42 8.92
C LYS A 596 1.29 -42.26 8.19
N PHE A 597 0.17 -41.66 7.79
CA PHE A 597 -0.91 -42.34 7.06
C PHE A 597 -0.46 -42.81 5.68
N VAL A 598 0.33 -42.00 4.97
CA VAL A 598 0.93 -42.37 3.68
C VAL A 598 1.94 -43.50 3.84
N THR A 599 2.81 -43.47 4.86
CA THR A 599 3.76 -44.57 5.12
C THR A 599 3.10 -45.88 5.53
N THR A 600 1.92 -45.83 6.17
CA THR A 600 1.15 -47.04 6.50
C THR A 600 0.30 -47.56 5.34
N ALA A 601 -0.03 -46.71 4.36
CA ALA A 601 -0.77 -47.12 3.16
C ALA A 601 0.14 -47.66 2.04
N SER A 602 1.46 -47.46 2.16
CA SER A 602 2.48 -47.99 1.25
C SER A 602 3.18 -49.27 1.75
N CYS A 603 2.68 -49.89 2.83
CA CYS A 603 3.16 -51.17 3.36
C CYS A 603 2.16 -52.29 3.07
#